data_AF-A0A9E6BBB8-F1
#
_entry.id   AF-A0A9E6BBB8-F1
#
_cell.length_a   1.000
_cell.length_b   1.000
_cell.length_c   1.000
_cell.angle_alpha   90.00
_cell.angle_beta   90.00
_cell.angle_gamma   90.00
#
_symmetry.space_group_name_H-M   'P 1'
#
loop_
_entity.id
_entity.type
_entity.pdbx_description
1 polymer ?
#
loop_
_entity_poly.entity_id
_entity_poly.type
_entity_poly.pdbx_seq_one_letter_code
_entity_poly.pdbx_strand_id
1 'polypeptide(L)' 'MEASYHRHDINDKAWELLEPHLLGRKGTRGGNARDNRTFINAVFWILRTGAPWRDLPPDYG' A
#
# COMPACT_ATOMS: atom_id res chain seq x y z
N MET A 1 -13.05 -2.80 -7.29
CA MET A 1 -12.67 -1.55 -7.98
C MET A 1 -11.28 -1.79 -8.49
N GLU A 2 -11.13 -1.78 -9.81
CA GLU A 2 -9.92 -2.14 -10.56
C GLU A 2 -8.66 -1.54 -9.92
N ALA A 3 -7.68 -2.38 -9.59
CA ALA A 3 -6.38 -1.90 -9.14
C ALA A 3 -5.69 -1.21 -10.32
N SER A 4 -5.81 0.11 -10.39
CA SER A 4 -5.03 0.94 -11.30
C SER A 4 -3.56 0.78 -10.92
N TYR A 5 -2.82 -0.04 -11.67
CA TYR A 5 -1.38 -0.18 -11.48
C TYR A 5 -0.70 1.16 -11.77
N HIS A 6 -0.33 1.89 -10.72
CA HIS A 6 0.42 3.14 -10.86
C HIS A 6 1.90 2.81 -11.10
N ARG A 7 2.61 3.69 -11.82
CA ARG A 7 4.07 3.60 -12.04
C ARG A 7 4.90 3.47 -10.74
N HIS A 8 4.29 3.77 -9.60
CA HIS A 8 4.88 3.77 -8.26
C HIS A 8 4.37 2.62 -7.39
N ASP A 9 3.65 1.66 -7.95
CA ASP A 9 3.23 0.49 -7.18
C ASP A 9 4.34 -0.56 -7.15
N ILE A 10 4.34 -1.36 -6.09
CA ILE A 10 5.24 -2.50 -6.01
C ILE A 10 4.71 -3.66 -6.86
N ASN A 11 5.64 -4.34 -7.54
CA ASN A 11 5.31 -5.55 -8.28
C ASN A 11 4.90 -6.68 -7.32
N ASP A 12 4.21 -7.68 -7.85
CA ASP A 12 3.68 -8.80 -7.05
C ASP A 12 4.81 -9.58 -6.34
N LYS A 13 5.97 -9.77 -6.97
CA LYS A 13 7.11 -10.47 -6.37
C LYS A 13 7.65 -9.76 -5.13
N ALA A 14 7.75 -8.43 -5.18
CA ALA A 14 8.16 -7.62 -4.04
C ALA A 14 7.09 -7.62 -2.96
N TRP A 15 5.81 -7.63 -3.36
CA TRP A 15 4.70 -7.76 -2.44
C TRP A 15 4.71 -9.10 -1.69
N GLU A 16 4.91 -10.22 -2.37
CA GLU A 16 4.99 -11.56 -1.77
C GLU A 16 6.09 -11.68 -0.71
N LEU A 17 7.20 -10.94 -0.89
CA LEU A 17 8.29 -10.88 0.10
C LEU A 17 7.91 -10.02 1.31
N LEU A 18 7.14 -8.94 1.12
CA LEU A 18 6.76 -8.00 2.18
C LEU A 18 5.55 -8.46 3.00
N GLU A 19 4.54 -9.02 2.33
CA GLU A 19 3.28 -9.47 2.93
C GLU A 19 3.44 -10.31 4.21
N PRO A 20 4.35 -11.31 4.30
CA PRO A 20 4.48 -12.12 5.52
C PRO A 20 5.02 -11.35 6.73
N HIS A 21 5.63 -10.19 6.53
CA HIS A 21 6.20 -9.37 7.60
C HIS A 21 5.26 -8.27 8.09
N LEU A 22 4.14 -8.02 7.39
CA LEU A 22 3.19 -6.98 7.76
C LEU A 22 2.25 -7.45 8.88
N LEU A 23 2.16 -6.62 9.92
CA LEU A 23 1.15 -6.73 10.98
C LEU A 23 -0.21 -6.29 10.39
N GLY A 24 -1.31 -6.97 10.73
CA GLY A 24 -2.63 -6.69 10.15
C GLY A 24 -3.20 -7.81 9.28
N ARG A 25 -2.66 -9.03 9.36
CA ARG A 25 -3.33 -10.24 8.84
C ARG A 25 -4.66 -10.46 9.56
N LYS A 26 -5.63 -11.04 8.85
CA LYS A 26 -6.95 -11.43 9.36
C LYS A 26 -6.78 -12.15 10.71
N GLY A 27 -7.16 -11.47 11.81
CA GLY A 27 -7.02 -11.99 13.19
C GLY A 27 -5.94 -11.33 14.07
N THR A 28 -5.17 -10.34 13.58
CA THR A 28 -4.27 -9.55 14.43
C THR A 28 -4.97 -8.33 15.04
N ARG A 29 -4.67 -8.06 16.32
CA ARG A 29 -5.22 -6.93 17.08
C ARG A 29 -4.60 -5.63 16.54
N GLY A 30 -5.43 -4.69 16.05
CA GLY A 30 -4.94 -3.45 15.43
C GLY A 30 -5.73 -2.98 14.20
N GLY A 31 -6.82 -3.68 13.85
CA GLY A 31 -7.64 -3.36 12.69
C GLY A 31 -7.18 -4.14 11.47
N ASN A 32 -8.12 -4.77 10.77
CA ASN A 32 -7.86 -5.28 9.44
C ASN A 32 -7.61 -4.06 8.56
N ALA A 33 -6.35 -3.76 8.23
CA ALA A 33 -6.08 -2.85 7.13
C ALA A 33 -6.80 -3.44 5.92
N ARG A 34 -7.85 -2.75 5.47
CA ARG A 34 -8.78 -3.27 4.46
C ARG A 34 -8.05 -3.72 3.20
N ASP A 35 -6.91 -3.08 2.93
CA ASP A 35 -5.92 -3.48 1.94
C ASP A 35 -4.51 -3.01 2.35
N ASN A 36 -3.71 -3.90 2.95
CA ASN A 36 -2.31 -3.60 3.33
C ASN A 36 -1.46 -3.19 2.12
N ARG A 37 -1.77 -3.75 0.94
CA ARG A 37 -1.00 -3.48 -0.27
C ARG A 37 -1.18 -2.05 -0.72
N THR A 38 -2.42 -1.57 -0.69
CA THR A 38 -2.76 -0.20 -1.04
C THR A 38 -2.07 0.81 -0.12
N PHE A 39 -2.04 0.55 1.19
CA PHE A 39 -1.32 1.41 2.14
C PHE A 39 0.20 1.46 1.84
N ILE A 40 0.81 0.31 1.58
CA ILE A 40 2.24 0.24 1.26
C ILE A 40 2.54 0.94 -0.08
N ASN A 41 1.68 0.78 -1.09
CA ASN A 41 1.81 1.52 -2.35
C ASN A 41 1.70 3.04 -2.14
N ALA A 42 0.79 3.51 -1.28
CA ALA A 42 0.67 4.92 -0.93
C ALA A 42 1.95 5.49 -0.30
N VAL A 43 2.54 4.74 0.64
CA VAL A 43 3.83 5.09 1.26
C VAL A 43 4.92 5.17 0.19
N PHE A 44 5.01 4.18 -0.71
CA PHE A 44 6.01 4.18 -1.78
C PHE A 44 5.80 5.32 -2.78
N TRP A 45 4.56 5.71 -3.06
CA TRP A 45 4.26 6.86 -3.90
C TRP A 45 4.86 8.13 -3.28
N ILE A 46 4.61 8.39 -1.99
CA ILE A 46 5.14 9.57 -1.29
C ILE A 46 6.67 9.54 -1.23
N LEU A 47 7.27 8.39 -0.91
CA LEU A 47 8.73 8.27 -0.85
C LEU A 47 9.39 8.53 -2.22
N ARG A 48 8.71 8.22 -3.32
CA ARG A 48 9.23 8.41 -4.69
C ARG A 48 8.96 9.81 -5.24
N THR A 49 7.84 10.42 -4.90
CA THR A 49 7.47 11.75 -5.41
C THR A 49 7.92 12.88 -4.50
N GLY A 50 8.12 12.61 -3.21
CA GLY A 50 8.36 13.62 -2.18
C GLY A 50 7.14 14.51 -1.88
N ALA A 51 5.97 14.19 -2.44
CA ALA A 51 4.77 14.97 -2.27
C ALA A 51 4.18 14.81 -0.86
N PRO A 52 3.51 15.85 -0.32
CA PRO A 52 2.88 15.75 0.99
C PRO A 52 1.70 14.77 0.97
N TRP A 53 1.38 14.17 2.11
CA TRP A 53 0.26 13.23 2.28
C TRP A 53 -1.09 13.76 1.78
N ARG A 54 -1.30 15.09 1.82
CA ARG A 54 -2.53 15.72 1.34
C ARG A 54 -2.72 15.64 -0.18
N ASP A 55 -1.64 15.44 -0.92
CA ASP A 55 -1.65 15.34 -2.37
C ASP A 55 -1.63 13.88 -2.85
N LEU A 56 -1.80 12.92 -1.92
CA LEU A 56 -1.89 11.51 -2.23
C LEU A 56 -3.08 11.26 -3.18
N PRO A 57 -2.90 10.49 -4.27
CA PRO A 57 -3.99 10.13 -5.15
C PRO A 57 -5.15 9.44 -4.40
N PRO A 58 -6.41 9.76 -4.74
CA PRO A 58 -7.58 9.16 -4.09
C PRO A 58 -7.70 7.65 -4.34
N ASP A 59 -7.01 7.12 -5.35
CA ASP A 59 -6.95 5.69 -5.66
C ASP A 59 -6.31 4.85 -4.54
N TYR A 60 -5.53 5.48 -3.65
CA TYR A 60 -4.89 4.83 -2.51
C TYR A 60 -5.75 4.77 -1.23
N GLY A 61 -6.96 5.37 -1.22
CA GLY A 61 -7.90 5.29 -0.10
C GLY A 61 -8.47 6.62 0.35
#